data_AF-A0A3S4K411-F1
#
_entry.id   AF-A0A3S4K411-F1
#
_cell.length_a   1.000
_cell.length_b   1.000
_cell.length_c   1.000
_cell.angle_alpha   90.00
_cell.angle_beta   90.00
_cell.angle_gamma   90.00
#
_symmetry.space_group_name_H-M   'P 1'
#
loop_
_entity.id
_entity.type
_entity.pdbx_description
1 polymer ?
#
loop_
_entity_poly.entity_id
_entity_poly.type
_entity_poly.pdbx_seq_one_letter_code
_entity_poly.pdbx_strand_id
1 'polypeptide(L)'
;MIKNTRYKIVLLAGIFLLPGALAQDINVDFVATIKGTTCNITLEGTRVTADGNNQYTLRILNVALDKIINKMPEAQADFKLVANCDGNIGKITTSLAGNPSVELPYLISPLTSDNSSTTEYIAMGIKLRNASDTEFIPQMVLKRFPGERD
;
A
#
# COMPACT_ATOMS: atom_id res chain seq x y z
N MET A 1 -54.25 78.01 34.00
CA MET A 1 -52.81 77.62 34.05
C MET A 1 -52.73 76.29 34.82
N ILE A 2 -51.80 75.37 34.49
CA ILE A 2 -51.62 74.02 35.09
C ILE A 2 -52.84 73.08 34.79
N LYS A 3 -52.90 72.23 33.77
CA LYS A 3 -52.03 71.15 33.20
C LYS A 3 -52.35 69.75 33.76
N ASN A 4 -53.01 68.96 32.90
CA ASN A 4 -53.45 67.55 33.00
C ASN A 4 -52.30 66.57 33.36
N THR A 5 -52.61 65.37 33.88
CA THR A 5 -52.16 64.04 33.36
C THR A 5 -52.79 62.82 34.10
N ARG A 6 -52.89 61.69 33.37
CA ARG A 6 -53.62 60.41 33.60
C ARG A 6 -52.62 59.22 33.59
N TYR A 7 -52.87 57.96 34.01
CA TYR A 7 -53.90 57.26 34.81
C TYR A 7 -53.39 55.84 35.16
N LYS A 8 -53.94 55.19 36.22
CA LYS A 8 -54.01 53.71 36.46
C LYS A 8 -52.67 52.98 36.75
N ILE A 9 -52.54 52.01 37.69
CA ILE A 9 -53.36 50.91 38.26
C ILE A 9 -53.00 49.51 37.69
N VAL A 10 -52.28 48.75 38.55
CA VAL A 10 -52.30 47.29 38.79
C VAL A 10 -51.64 46.30 37.80
N LEU A 11 -50.91 45.35 38.41
CA LEU A 11 -50.25 44.19 37.79
C LEU A 11 -51.25 43.12 37.30
N LEU A 12 -50.88 42.38 36.25
CA LEU A 12 -51.37 41.02 36.02
C LEU A 12 -50.20 40.10 35.63
N ALA A 13 -50.17 38.90 36.23
CA ALA A 13 -49.24 37.83 35.84
C ALA A 13 -49.73 37.15 34.55
N GLY A 14 -48.82 36.91 33.61
CA GLY A 14 -49.10 36.20 32.35
C GLY A 14 -48.25 34.95 32.22
N ILE A 15 -48.87 33.78 32.35
CA ILE A 15 -48.25 32.50 32.01
C ILE A 15 -48.12 32.44 30.48
N PHE A 16 -46.88 32.52 29.98
CA PHE A 16 -46.63 32.47 28.54
C PHE A 16 -46.61 31.02 28.07
N LEU A 17 -47.76 30.55 27.58
CA LEU A 17 -47.84 29.33 26.78
C LEU A 17 -47.11 29.58 25.45
N LEU A 18 -45.90 29.05 25.31
CA LEU A 18 -45.20 29.03 24.03
C LEU A 18 -45.90 28.03 23.09
N PRO A 19 -46.29 28.44 21.87
CA PRO A 19 -46.76 27.51 20.85
C PRO A 19 -45.61 26.60 20.41
N GLY A 20 -45.95 25.37 20.01
CA GLY A 20 -44.96 24.33 19.73
C GLY A 20 -43.95 24.71 18.64
N ALA A 21 -42.67 24.50 18.93
CA ALA A 21 -41.68 24.30 17.89
C ALA A 21 -41.88 22.89 17.33
N LEU A 22 -42.48 22.81 16.14
CA LEU A 22 -42.59 21.56 15.39
C LEU A 22 -41.16 21.12 15.02
N ALA A 23 -40.75 19.93 15.45
CA ALA A 23 -39.54 19.32 14.94
C ALA A 23 -39.74 19.09 13.43
N GLN A 24 -38.96 19.78 12.60
CA GLN A 24 -38.88 19.48 11.18
C GLN A 24 -37.91 18.31 11.03
N ASP A 25 -38.37 17.21 10.45
CA ASP A 25 -37.52 16.09 10.10
C ASP A 25 -36.55 16.52 8.99
N ILE A 26 -35.28 16.76 9.36
CA ILE A 26 -34.22 17.12 8.43
C ILE A 26 -33.69 15.84 7.79
N ASN A 27 -34.28 15.45 6.66
CA ASN A 27 -33.81 14.33 5.87
C ASN A 27 -32.58 14.75 5.05
N VAL A 28 -31.42 14.14 5.31
CA VAL A 28 -30.16 14.39 4.59
C VAL A 28 -29.73 13.14 3.83
N ASP A 29 -29.76 13.24 2.50
CA ASP A 29 -29.34 12.15 1.62
C ASP A 29 -27.82 12.21 1.37
N PHE A 30 -27.10 11.17 1.79
CA PHE A 30 -25.66 11.05 1.56
C PHE A 30 -25.38 10.10 0.39
N VAL A 31 -24.73 10.61 -0.66
CA VAL A 31 -24.23 9.80 -1.77
C VAL A 31 -22.74 9.57 -1.59
N ALA A 32 -22.35 8.33 -1.28
CA ALA A 32 -20.95 7.91 -1.20
C ALA A 32 -20.53 7.18 -2.49
N THR A 33 -19.73 7.83 -3.33
CA THR A 33 -19.17 7.22 -4.54
C THR A 33 -17.86 6.51 -4.21
N ILE A 34 -17.81 5.19 -4.35
CA ILE A 34 -16.54 4.45 -4.31
C ILE A 34 -15.75 4.75 -5.59
N LYS A 35 -14.77 5.65 -5.49
CA LYS A 35 -13.67 5.73 -6.46
C LYS A 35 -12.78 4.51 -6.25
N GLY A 36 -12.68 3.63 -7.25
CA GLY A 36 -11.79 2.47 -7.20
C GLY A 36 -10.35 2.94 -7.02
N THR A 37 -9.73 2.59 -5.90
CA THR A 37 -8.39 3.06 -5.52
C THR A 37 -7.34 2.27 -6.29
N THR A 38 -6.93 2.76 -7.45
CA THR A 38 -5.91 2.12 -8.29
C THR A 38 -4.53 2.67 -7.98
N CYS A 39 -3.64 1.85 -7.41
CA CYS A 39 -2.20 2.10 -7.50
C CYS A 39 -1.70 1.70 -8.88
N ASN A 40 -0.90 2.55 -9.51
CA ASN A 40 0.06 2.09 -10.51
C ASN A 40 1.32 1.63 -9.76
N ILE A 41 1.83 0.43 -10.04
CA ILE A 41 3.04 -0.11 -9.42
C ILE A 41 4.07 -0.39 -10.50
N THR A 42 5.23 0.24 -10.39
CA THR A 42 6.38 0.03 -11.27
C THR A 42 7.53 -0.63 -10.51
N LEU A 43 8.42 -1.32 -11.23
CA LEU A 43 9.68 -1.80 -10.69
C LEU A 43 10.81 -0.94 -11.25
N GLU A 44 11.66 -0.43 -10.35
CA GLU A 44 12.85 0.34 -10.67
C GLU A 44 14.10 -0.36 -10.16
N GLY A 45 15.23 -0.19 -10.85
CA GLY A 45 16.52 -0.71 -10.42
C GLY A 45 17.56 -0.65 -11.53
N THR A 46 18.84 -0.61 -11.17
CA THR A 46 19.95 -0.53 -12.16
C THR A 46 20.07 -1.77 -13.05
N ARG A 47 19.44 -2.87 -12.65
CA ARG A 47 19.37 -4.16 -13.35
C ARG A 47 17.94 -4.54 -13.78
N VAL A 48 16.99 -3.60 -13.71
CA VAL A 48 15.59 -3.80 -14.10
C VAL A 48 15.33 -3.19 -15.49
N THR A 49 14.71 -3.96 -16.37
CA THR A 49 14.17 -3.50 -17.66
C THR A 49 12.64 -3.67 -17.62
N ALA A 50 11.90 -2.71 -18.18
CA ALA A 50 10.46 -2.84 -18.38
C ALA A 50 10.17 -3.44 -19.76
N ASP A 51 9.47 -4.56 -19.80
CA ASP A 51 9.21 -5.34 -21.02
C ASP A 51 7.81 -5.06 -21.63
N GLY A 52 7.10 -4.08 -21.06
CA GLY A 52 5.72 -3.75 -21.39
C GLY A 52 4.70 -4.62 -20.66
N ASN A 53 3.41 -4.28 -20.76
CA ASN A 53 2.30 -5.05 -20.15
C ASN A 53 2.49 -5.40 -18.65
N ASN A 54 3.06 -4.47 -17.88
CA ASN A 54 3.43 -4.64 -16.46
C ASN A 54 4.44 -5.77 -16.16
N GLN A 55 5.18 -6.22 -17.18
CA GLN A 55 6.27 -7.18 -17.04
C GLN A 55 7.63 -6.47 -16.93
N TYR A 56 8.51 -7.04 -16.13
CA TYR A 56 9.82 -6.49 -15.83
C TYR A 56 10.86 -7.62 -15.70
N THR A 57 12.00 -7.45 -16.34
CA THR A 57 13.15 -8.36 -16.24
C THR A 57 14.18 -7.78 -15.27
N LEU A 58 14.43 -8.48 -14.16
CA LEU A 58 15.58 -8.24 -13.28
C LEU A 58 16.74 -9.14 -13.72
N ARG A 59 17.85 -8.55 -14.17
CA ARG A 59 19.00 -9.31 -14.70
C ARG A 59 20.21 -9.29 -13.77
N ILE A 60 20.46 -10.38 -13.06
CA ILE A 60 21.76 -10.66 -12.45
C ILE A 60 22.74 -10.95 -13.60
N LEU A 61 23.91 -10.31 -13.60
CA LEU A 61 24.94 -10.53 -14.64
C LEU A 61 25.73 -11.81 -14.36
N ASN A 62 26.46 -12.31 -15.35
CA ASN A 62 27.41 -13.41 -15.21
C ASN A 62 28.32 -13.17 -14.01
N VAL A 63 28.25 -14.07 -13.03
CA VAL A 63 28.92 -13.97 -11.74
C VAL A 63 29.65 -15.29 -11.47
N ALA A 64 30.88 -15.20 -10.99
CA ALA A 64 31.69 -16.38 -10.70
C ALA A 64 31.20 -17.08 -9.41
N LEU A 65 31.37 -18.41 -9.34
CA LEU A 65 30.81 -19.23 -8.26
C LEU A 65 31.35 -18.84 -6.88
N ASP A 66 32.61 -18.40 -6.78
CA ASP A 66 33.20 -17.87 -5.56
C ASP A 66 32.43 -16.65 -5.02
N LYS A 67 31.93 -15.78 -5.91
CA LYS A 67 31.15 -14.59 -5.55
C LYS A 67 29.77 -14.96 -5.02
N ILE A 68 29.16 -16.02 -5.55
CA ILE A 68 27.90 -16.58 -5.05
C ILE A 68 28.12 -17.16 -3.64
N ILE A 69 29.12 -18.04 -3.48
CA ILE A 69 29.45 -18.70 -2.20
C ILE A 69 29.79 -17.66 -1.11
N ASN A 70 30.59 -16.65 -1.46
CA ASN A 70 30.99 -15.57 -0.54
C ASN A 70 29.96 -14.42 -0.45
N LYS A 71 28.76 -14.57 -1.05
CA LYS A 71 27.62 -13.63 -0.94
C LYS A 71 27.94 -12.21 -1.39
N MET A 72 28.88 -12.07 -2.32
CA MET A 72 29.44 -10.80 -2.75
C MET A 72 28.39 -9.93 -3.48
N PRO A 73 28.49 -8.59 -3.43
CA PRO A 73 27.52 -7.69 -4.06
C PRO A 73 27.29 -7.95 -5.55
N GLU A 74 28.30 -8.45 -6.27
CA GLU A 74 28.21 -8.81 -7.68
C GLU A 74 27.11 -9.85 -7.97
N ALA A 75 26.88 -10.78 -7.04
CA ALA A 75 25.86 -11.83 -7.08
C ALA A 75 24.45 -11.35 -6.68
N GLN A 76 24.30 -10.08 -6.30
CA GLN A 76 23.04 -9.48 -5.88
C GLN A 76 22.53 -8.49 -6.94
N ALA A 77 21.23 -8.24 -6.97
CA ALA A 77 20.64 -7.23 -7.84
C ALA A 77 19.47 -6.55 -7.11
N ASP A 78 19.58 -5.23 -6.97
CA ASP A 78 18.56 -4.44 -6.30
C ASP A 78 17.42 -4.05 -7.23
N PHE A 79 16.21 -4.06 -6.68
CA PHE A 79 15.04 -3.42 -7.26
C PHE A 79 14.22 -2.71 -6.16
N LYS A 80 13.38 -1.77 -6.58
CA LYS A 80 12.41 -1.05 -5.76
C LYS A 80 11.03 -1.22 -6.38
N LEU A 81 10.04 -1.56 -5.57
CA LEU A 81 8.63 -1.40 -5.91
C LEU A 81 8.27 0.07 -5.69
N VAL A 82 7.94 0.79 -6.76
CA VAL A 82 7.47 2.18 -6.69
C VAL A 82 5.98 2.18 -6.94
N ALA A 83 5.23 2.78 -6.03
CA ALA A 83 3.78 2.80 -6.10
C ALA A 83 3.29 4.25 -6.18
N ASN A 84 2.62 4.57 -7.28
CA ASN A 84 1.90 5.81 -7.46
C ASN A 84 0.42 5.52 -7.20
N CYS A 85 -0.06 5.93 -6.03
CA CYS A 85 -1.39 5.63 -5.53
C CYS A 85 -2.14 6.90 -5.16
N ASP A 86 -3.46 6.91 -5.35
CA ASP A 86 -4.31 7.94 -4.74
C ASP A 86 -4.12 7.96 -3.21
N GLY A 87 -4.07 9.14 -2.61
CA GLY A 87 -3.62 9.39 -1.22
C GLY A 87 -4.39 8.71 -0.08
N ASN A 88 -5.39 7.87 -0.40
CA ASN A 88 -6.13 7.06 0.56
C ASN A 88 -5.50 5.66 0.79
N ILE A 89 -4.51 5.24 -0.02
CA ILE A 89 -3.83 3.95 0.15
C ILE A 89 -2.64 4.09 1.10
N GLY A 90 -2.86 3.75 2.38
CA GLY A 90 -1.82 3.80 3.41
C GLY A 90 -0.89 2.57 3.49
N LYS A 91 -1.18 1.47 2.77
CA LYS A 91 -0.43 0.20 2.86
C LYS A 91 -0.52 -0.58 1.55
N ILE A 92 0.58 -1.25 1.17
CA ILE A 92 0.63 -2.19 0.06
C ILE A 92 1.02 -3.57 0.59
N THR A 93 0.33 -4.61 0.10
CA THR A 93 0.67 -6.00 0.41
C THR A 93 0.94 -6.71 -0.90
N THR A 94 2.07 -7.39 -1.00
CA THR A 94 2.49 -8.11 -2.21
C THR A 94 2.72 -9.58 -1.89
N SER A 95 2.45 -10.44 -2.86
CA SER A 95 2.87 -11.85 -2.83
C SER A 95 3.98 -12.06 -3.86
N LEU A 96 4.96 -12.88 -3.53
CA LEU A 96 6.01 -13.33 -4.45
C LEU A 96 5.73 -14.80 -4.79
N ALA A 97 5.72 -15.15 -6.07
CA ALA A 97 5.50 -16.51 -6.54
C ALA A 97 6.53 -16.86 -7.62
N GLY A 98 6.91 -18.13 -7.67
CA GLY A 98 7.85 -18.67 -8.64
C GLY A 98 7.86 -20.20 -8.55
N ASN A 99 8.84 -20.83 -9.17
CA ASN A 99 9.09 -22.27 -8.94
C ASN A 99 9.88 -22.41 -7.63
N PRO A 100 9.40 -23.13 -6.60
CA PRO A 100 10.17 -23.32 -5.37
C PRO A 100 11.39 -24.22 -5.59
N SER A 101 12.43 -24.03 -4.78
CA SER A 101 13.50 -25.03 -4.64
C SER A 101 13.01 -26.21 -3.80
N VAL A 102 13.43 -27.42 -4.20
CA VAL A 102 13.12 -28.67 -3.51
C VAL A 102 13.78 -28.72 -2.13
N GLU A 103 15.00 -28.17 -2.01
CA GLU A 103 15.74 -28.13 -0.75
C GLU A 103 15.28 -26.99 0.15
N LEU A 104 15.05 -25.81 -0.43
CA LEU A 104 14.73 -24.57 0.29
C LEU A 104 13.50 -23.88 -0.35
N PRO A 105 12.26 -24.23 0.05
CA PRO A 105 11.02 -23.78 -0.62
C PRO A 105 10.77 -22.27 -0.67
N TYR A 106 11.53 -21.48 0.10
CA TYR A 106 11.49 -20.01 0.08
C TYR A 106 12.42 -19.39 -0.99
N LEU A 107 13.21 -20.20 -1.71
CA LEU A 107 14.03 -19.77 -2.85
C LEU A 107 13.36 -20.12 -4.18
N ILE A 108 13.61 -19.32 -5.20
CA ILE A 108 13.11 -19.47 -6.56
C ILE A 108 14.13 -20.26 -7.39
N SER A 109 13.73 -21.43 -7.89
CA SER A 109 14.52 -22.23 -8.83
C SER A 109 14.48 -21.64 -10.24
N PRO A 110 15.56 -21.79 -11.04
CA PRO A 110 15.50 -21.60 -12.49
C PRO A 110 14.37 -22.41 -13.13
N LEU A 111 13.87 -21.95 -14.29
CA LEU A 111 12.89 -22.69 -15.09
C LEU A 111 13.55 -23.94 -15.67
N THR A 112 12.99 -25.12 -15.40
CA THR A 112 13.50 -26.41 -15.90
C THR A 112 13.41 -26.57 -17.43
N SER A 113 12.62 -25.72 -18.09
CA SER A 113 12.55 -25.61 -19.55
C SER A 113 13.70 -24.79 -20.15
N ASP A 114 14.47 -24.05 -19.34
CA ASP A 114 15.63 -23.30 -19.81
C ASP A 114 16.85 -24.23 -19.89
N ASN A 115 16.99 -24.86 -21.05
CA ASN A 115 18.12 -25.73 -21.38
C ASN A 115 19.43 -24.97 -21.72
N SER A 116 19.45 -23.63 -21.63
CA SER A 116 20.68 -22.85 -21.73
C SER A 116 21.39 -22.70 -20.38
N SER A 117 20.67 -22.88 -19.27
CA SER A 117 21.24 -22.94 -17.93
C SER A 117 21.85 -24.32 -17.65
N THR A 118 23.15 -24.36 -17.40
CA THR A 118 23.90 -25.58 -17.06
C THR A 118 24.16 -25.75 -15.55
N THR A 119 23.55 -24.91 -14.72
CA THR A 119 23.88 -24.84 -13.28
C THR A 119 22.80 -25.45 -12.39
N GLU A 120 23.10 -26.63 -11.85
CA GLU A 120 22.32 -27.27 -10.78
C GLU A 120 22.66 -26.64 -9.41
N TYR A 121 21.84 -26.93 -8.39
CA TYR A 121 22.02 -26.46 -6.99
C TYR A 121 22.13 -24.92 -6.81
N ILE A 122 21.54 -24.14 -7.73
CA ILE A 122 21.40 -22.69 -7.61
C ILE A 122 19.91 -22.31 -7.54
N ALA A 123 19.58 -21.42 -6.60
CA ALA A 123 18.26 -20.80 -6.47
C ALA A 123 18.38 -19.34 -5.99
N MET A 124 17.40 -18.51 -6.29
CA MET A 124 17.36 -17.08 -5.98
C MET A 124 16.50 -16.79 -4.75
N GLY A 125 17.05 -16.06 -3.78
CA GLY A 125 16.28 -15.52 -2.65
C GLY A 125 15.97 -14.03 -2.83
N ILE A 126 14.78 -13.59 -2.43
CA ILE A 126 14.38 -12.17 -2.42
C ILE A 126 14.27 -11.71 -0.96
N LYS A 127 14.90 -10.59 -0.61
CA LYS A 127 14.89 -10.01 0.74
C LYS A 127 14.75 -8.49 0.69
N LEU A 128 14.51 -7.87 1.85
CA LEU A 128 14.68 -6.42 1.98
C LEU A 128 16.17 -6.08 1.87
N ARG A 129 16.49 -4.93 1.26
CA ARG A 129 17.88 -4.47 0.97
C ARG A 129 18.86 -4.66 2.13
N ASN A 130 18.43 -4.34 3.36
CA ASN A 130 19.29 -4.36 4.55
C ASN A 130 19.09 -5.60 5.43
N ALA A 131 18.33 -6.61 4.97
CA ALA A 131 18.06 -7.83 5.72
C ALA A 131 19.14 -8.90 5.50
N SER A 132 19.23 -9.85 6.44
CA SER A 132 20.08 -11.03 6.32
C SER A 132 19.52 -12.04 5.31
N ASP A 133 20.35 -12.97 4.85
CA ASP A 133 19.91 -14.06 3.96
C ASP A 133 19.03 -15.09 4.70
N THR A 134 19.02 -15.07 6.03
CA THR A 134 18.06 -15.84 6.84
C THR A 134 16.65 -15.23 6.85
N GLU A 135 16.47 -14.06 6.23
CA GLU A 135 15.19 -13.32 6.16
C GLU A 135 14.64 -13.23 4.72
N PHE A 136 15.00 -14.19 3.84
CA PHE A 136 14.36 -14.32 2.53
C PHE A 136 12.84 -14.43 2.67
N ILE A 137 12.13 -13.75 1.78
CA ILE A 137 10.67 -13.68 1.76
C ILE A 137 10.15 -15.01 1.21
N PRO A 138 9.36 -15.78 1.98
CA PRO A 138 8.84 -17.05 1.49
C PRO A 138 7.88 -16.85 0.31
N GLN A 139 7.88 -17.79 -0.63
CA GLN A 139 6.93 -17.79 -1.72
C GLN A 139 5.48 -17.92 -1.21
N MET A 140 4.55 -17.31 -1.94
CA MET A 140 3.11 -17.28 -1.67
C MET A 140 2.70 -16.61 -0.34
N VAL A 141 3.66 -16.07 0.43
CA VAL A 141 3.38 -15.31 1.66
C VAL A 141 3.16 -13.84 1.33
N LEU A 142 2.00 -13.32 1.73
CA LEU A 142 1.65 -11.91 1.68
C LEU A 142 2.56 -11.10 2.63
N LYS A 143 3.61 -10.47 2.08
CA LYS A 143 4.44 -9.52 2.85
C LYS A 143 3.86 -8.11 2.72
N ARG A 144 3.67 -7.47 3.87
CA ARG A 144 3.26 -6.06 3.96
C ARG A 144 4.51 -5.19 3.85
N PHE A 145 4.49 -4.25 2.92
CA PHE A 145 5.50 -3.20 2.85
C PHE A 145 4.88 -1.88 3.31
N PRO A 146 5.52 -1.14 4.23
CA PRO A 146 5.09 0.21 4.55
C PRO A 146 5.28 1.09 3.30
N GLY A 147 4.28 1.92 2.99
CA GLY A 147 4.50 3.03 2.07
C GLY A 147 5.20 4.14 2.84
N GLU A 148 6.42 4.48 2.44
CA GLU A 148 7.05 5.74 2.85
C GLU A 148 6.15 6.87 2.34
N ARG A 149 5.77 7.79 3.24
CA ARG A 149 5.10 9.04 2.85
C ARG A 149 6.15 10.13 2.91
N ASP A 150 6.64 10.53 1.75
CA ASP A 150 7.39 11.78 1.56
C ASP A 150 6.47 13.00 1.80
#